data_AF-A0AAD5URT2-F1
#
_entry.id   AF-A0AAD5URT2-F1
#
_cell.length_a   1.000
_cell.length_b   1.000
_cell.length_c   1.000
_cell.angle_alpha   90.00
_cell.angle_beta   90.00
_cell.angle_gamma   90.00
#
_symmetry.space_group_name_H-M   'P 1'
#
loop_
_entity.id
_entity.type
_entity.pdbx_description
1 polymer ?
#
loop_
_entity_poly.entity_id
_entity_poly.type
_entity_poly.pdbx_seq_one_letter_code
_entity_poly.pdbx_strand_id
1 'polypeptide(L)'
;MPLQGPVNVNVDDPPYFESIQELDKWSSRPPPRLNGLLPYIPRSAPSEDSRRGKLLVCHDYKGGYKDTPDAFSYTFNFWQFTDIFVYFSHHRVTVPPPGWVNASHRQGTLMLGTLIFEGSAEDDCLRLVSGPTSLPGTQYVSPHYARVLAQLAYQRGFDGYLLNFECRLPGGLSQSRALTTWVAILDHELKRTIGEHAECVWYDSVIIDGSLRWQNRLNSLNLPYFPPSSSFFTNYSWPTSYPLLTVQYFLSLDPDEDPAKGLNDLYFGVDVWEEGSHGAGALGVR
;
A
#
# COMPACT_ATOMS: atom_id res chain seq x y z
N MET A 1 -0.85 21.50 4.36
CA MET A 1 0.50 21.45 4.97
C MET A 1 1.52 21.69 3.87
N PRO A 2 2.61 22.46 4.09
CA PRO A 2 3.62 22.65 3.06
C PRO A 2 4.23 21.30 2.68
N LEU A 3 4.23 20.96 1.38
CA LEU A 3 4.66 19.65 0.85
C LEU A 3 6.06 19.25 1.32
N GLN A 4 6.96 20.23 1.44
CA GLN A 4 8.36 20.02 1.81
C GLN A 4 8.63 20.16 3.31
N GLY A 5 7.77 20.82 4.10
CA GLY A 5 8.10 21.16 5.49
C GLY A 5 9.48 21.84 5.60
N PRO A 6 10.25 21.67 6.70
CA PRO A 6 11.63 22.15 6.80
C PRO A 6 12.66 21.26 6.06
N VAL A 7 12.20 20.28 5.27
CA VAL A 7 13.07 19.31 4.60
C VAL A 7 13.51 19.87 3.26
N ASN A 8 14.82 20.05 3.08
CA ASN A 8 15.41 20.38 1.79
C ASN A 8 15.34 19.14 0.88
N VAL A 9 14.30 19.03 0.09
CA VAL A 9 14.22 18.04 -1.00
C VAL A 9 15.13 18.53 -2.12
N ASN A 10 16.02 17.65 -2.62
CA ASN A 10 16.81 17.99 -3.80
C ASN A 10 15.87 18.19 -4.99
N VAL A 11 16.04 19.29 -5.74
CA VAL A 11 15.17 19.67 -6.87
C VAL A 11 15.15 18.58 -7.95
N ASP A 12 16.20 17.77 -8.01
CA ASP A 12 16.35 16.67 -8.99
C ASP A 12 15.68 15.36 -8.57
N ASP A 13 15.09 15.28 -7.38
CA ASP A 13 14.50 14.04 -6.86
C ASP A 13 13.00 13.96 -7.20
N PRO A 14 12.56 13.00 -8.02
CA PRO A 14 11.19 13.00 -8.53
C PRO A 14 10.17 12.76 -7.39
N PRO A 15 9.03 13.47 -7.41
CA PRO A 15 7.96 13.32 -6.42
C PRO A 15 7.10 12.05 -6.65
N TYR A 16 7.23 11.42 -7.81
CA TYR A 16 6.55 10.18 -8.20
C TYR A 16 7.23 9.61 -9.44
N PHE A 17 6.81 8.40 -9.85
CA PHE A 17 7.26 7.75 -11.08
C PHE A 17 6.04 7.32 -11.90
N GLU A 18 6.09 7.51 -13.21
CA GLU A 18 5.00 7.15 -14.14
C GLU A 18 5.12 5.73 -14.68
N SER A 19 6.28 5.10 -14.54
CA SER A 19 6.54 3.72 -14.97
C SER A 19 7.58 3.05 -14.09
N ILE A 20 7.61 1.70 -14.12
CA ILE A 20 8.59 0.91 -13.37
C ILE A 20 10.02 1.15 -13.90
N GLN A 21 10.15 1.44 -15.19
CA GLN A 21 11.40 1.71 -15.90
C GLN A 21 12.08 2.99 -15.41
N GLU A 22 11.32 3.99 -14.92
CA GLU A 22 11.91 5.20 -14.36
C GLU A 22 12.68 4.93 -13.06
N LEU A 23 12.31 3.87 -12.33
CA LEU A 23 13.06 3.40 -11.16
C LEU A 23 14.46 2.88 -11.52
N ASP A 24 14.68 2.40 -12.75
CA ASP A 24 16.02 1.97 -13.21
C ASP A 24 16.98 3.17 -13.22
N LYS A 25 16.50 4.33 -13.69
CA LYS A 25 17.28 5.57 -13.71
C LYS A 25 17.59 6.02 -12.29
N TRP A 26 16.59 6.04 -11.42
CA TRP A 26 16.74 6.47 -10.03
C TRP A 26 17.69 5.54 -9.25
N SER A 27 17.54 4.22 -9.39
CA SER A 27 18.35 3.22 -8.68
C SER A 27 19.79 3.09 -9.19
N SER A 28 20.10 3.61 -10.38
CA SER A 28 21.48 3.65 -10.89
C SER A 28 22.40 4.52 -10.03
N ARG A 29 21.83 5.55 -9.38
CA ARG A 29 22.54 6.45 -8.46
C ARG A 29 21.55 7.04 -7.45
N PRO A 30 21.11 6.24 -6.46
CA PRO A 30 20.11 6.69 -5.50
C PRO A 30 20.68 7.85 -4.67
N PRO A 31 19.95 8.96 -4.52
CA PRO A 31 20.34 10.05 -3.63
C PRO A 31 20.50 9.57 -2.18
N PRO A 32 21.30 10.27 -1.35
CA PRO A 32 21.35 9.98 0.08
C PRO A 32 19.96 10.17 0.70
N ARG A 33 19.71 9.49 1.83
CA ARG A 33 18.49 9.65 2.62
C ARG A 33 18.21 11.13 2.92
N LEU A 34 16.95 11.55 2.81
CA LEU A 34 16.58 12.94 3.08
C LEU A 34 16.85 13.31 4.55
N ASN A 35 17.38 14.52 4.76
CA ASN A 35 17.62 15.06 6.09
C ASN A 35 16.34 15.63 6.70
N GLY A 36 16.19 15.55 8.03
CA GLY A 36 15.03 16.11 8.73
C GLY A 36 13.76 15.27 8.69
N LEU A 37 13.85 14.01 8.24
CA LEU A 37 12.81 13.01 8.39
C LEU A 37 12.75 12.54 9.85
N LEU A 38 11.56 12.51 10.43
CA LEU A 38 11.32 11.97 11.76
C LEU A 38 11.20 10.44 11.67
N PRO A 39 11.76 9.68 12.62
CA PRO A 39 11.51 8.24 12.67
C PRO A 39 10.05 7.96 13.05
N TYR A 40 9.48 6.88 12.53
CA TYR A 40 8.23 6.35 13.06
C TYR A 40 8.44 5.88 14.51
N ILE A 41 7.55 6.32 15.40
CA ILE A 41 7.49 5.86 16.79
C ILE A 41 6.04 5.45 17.04
N PRO A 42 5.76 4.16 17.33
CA PRO A 42 4.40 3.72 17.57
C PRO A 42 3.83 4.41 18.81
N ARG A 43 2.53 4.69 18.78
CA ARG A 43 1.80 5.13 19.98
C ARG A 43 1.92 4.07 21.06
N SER A 44 1.94 4.47 22.33
CA SER A 44 1.79 3.53 23.44
C SER A 44 0.54 2.68 23.20
N ALA A 45 0.70 1.35 23.29
CA ALA A 45 -0.44 0.45 23.14
C ALA A 45 -1.53 0.89 24.13
N PRO A 46 -2.78 1.05 23.68
CA PRO A 46 -3.88 1.20 24.61
C PRO A 46 -3.91 -0.06 25.51
N SER A 47 -4.40 0.07 26.74
CA SER A 47 -4.56 -1.06 27.67
C SER A 47 -5.16 -2.28 26.96
N GLU A 48 -4.74 -3.50 27.33
CA GLU A 48 -5.17 -4.76 26.68
C GLU A 48 -6.69 -4.92 26.53
N ASP A 49 -7.50 -4.18 27.29
CA ASP A 49 -8.95 -4.09 27.15
C ASP A 49 -9.47 -3.37 25.88
N SER A 50 -8.60 -2.75 25.07
CA SER A 50 -9.04 -2.03 23.88
C SER A 50 -9.29 -2.99 22.71
N ARG A 51 -10.53 -3.46 22.57
CA ARG A 51 -11.04 -4.13 21.35
C ARG A 51 -11.20 -3.16 20.17
N ARG A 52 -10.30 -2.18 20.05
CA ARG A 52 -10.36 -1.15 19.02
C ARG A 52 -9.89 -1.76 17.70
N GLY A 53 -10.72 -1.66 16.67
CA GLY A 53 -10.28 -1.92 15.29
C GLY A 53 -9.24 -0.89 14.84
N LYS A 54 -8.39 -1.27 13.87
CA LYS A 54 -7.46 -0.35 13.23
C LYS A 54 -8.17 0.50 12.17
N LEU A 55 -7.71 1.73 11.97
CA LEU A 55 -8.20 2.62 10.91
C LEU A 55 -7.11 2.88 9.88
N LEU A 56 -7.39 2.52 8.62
CA LEU A 56 -6.63 2.93 7.45
C LEU A 56 -7.38 4.05 6.73
N VAL A 57 -6.69 5.15 6.42
CA VAL A 57 -7.21 6.25 5.60
C VAL A 57 -6.46 6.24 4.26
N CYS A 58 -7.16 5.91 3.18
CA CYS A 58 -6.64 6.04 1.81
C CYS A 58 -7.11 7.37 1.23
N HIS A 59 -6.18 8.30 1.01
CA HIS A 59 -6.54 9.67 0.68
C HIS A 59 -6.11 10.05 -0.73
N ASP A 60 -6.99 9.77 -1.69
CA ASP A 60 -6.90 10.25 -3.06
C ASP A 60 -7.33 11.72 -3.12
N TYR A 61 -6.38 12.64 -3.29
CA TYR A 61 -6.69 14.07 -3.32
C TYR A 61 -6.05 14.78 -4.51
N LYS A 62 -6.92 15.17 -5.46
CA LYS A 62 -6.60 16.03 -6.61
C LYS A 62 -5.34 15.61 -7.36
N GLY A 63 -5.12 14.30 -7.49
CA GLY A 63 -3.93 13.75 -8.16
C GLY A 63 -2.61 14.04 -7.45
N GLY A 64 -2.60 14.19 -6.12
CA GLY A 64 -1.37 14.23 -5.32
C GLY A 64 -1.01 15.57 -4.68
N TYR A 65 -1.98 16.26 -4.07
CA TYR A 65 -1.77 17.46 -3.23
C TYR A 65 -0.88 18.53 -3.87
N LYS A 66 -1.15 18.90 -5.12
CA LYS A 66 -0.35 19.83 -5.95
C LYS A 66 -0.44 21.31 -5.53
N ASP A 67 -0.72 21.59 -4.27
CA ASP A 67 -0.91 22.96 -3.79
C ASP A 67 0.44 23.68 -3.73
N THR A 68 0.48 24.92 -4.23
CA THR A 68 1.67 25.78 -4.09
C THR A 68 1.90 26.12 -2.62
N PRO A 69 3.14 26.41 -2.19
CA PRO A 69 3.47 26.66 -0.78
C PRO A 69 2.59 27.71 -0.08
N ASP A 70 2.07 28.68 -0.84
CA ASP A 70 1.25 29.80 -0.33
C ASP A 70 -0.26 29.60 -0.54
N ALA A 71 -0.69 28.50 -1.18
CA ALA A 71 -2.10 28.21 -1.36
C ALA A 71 -2.71 27.58 -0.11
N PHE A 72 -4.01 27.81 0.12
CA PHE A 72 -4.78 27.03 1.08
C PHE A 72 -4.71 25.55 0.68
N SER A 73 -3.92 24.79 1.42
CA SER A 73 -3.77 23.35 1.22
C SER A 73 -4.55 22.56 2.26
N TYR A 74 -4.96 21.35 1.89
CA TYR A 74 -5.57 20.43 2.82
C TYR A 74 -4.63 20.11 4.02
N THR A 75 -5.23 19.95 5.19
CA THR A 75 -4.57 19.49 6.42
C THR A 75 -5.38 18.37 7.03
N PHE A 76 -4.75 17.24 7.32
CA PHE A 76 -5.35 16.17 8.09
C PHE A 76 -5.05 16.35 9.58
N ASN A 77 -6.07 16.22 10.43
CA ASN A 77 -5.97 16.47 11.88
C ASN A 77 -6.39 15.26 12.75
N PHE A 78 -6.79 14.14 12.15
CA PHE A 78 -7.31 12.97 12.86
C PHE A 78 -6.27 11.84 13.03
N TRP A 79 -4.98 12.20 12.97
CA TRP A 79 -3.85 11.27 13.05
C TRP A 79 -3.94 10.31 14.24
N GLN A 80 -4.34 10.79 15.42
CA GLN A 80 -4.48 10.00 16.66
C GLN A 80 -5.48 8.83 16.55
N PHE A 81 -6.38 8.86 15.57
CA PHE A 81 -7.34 7.80 15.29
C PHE A 81 -6.93 6.93 14.11
N THR A 82 -6.00 7.37 13.29
CA THR A 82 -5.51 6.68 12.09
C THR A 82 -4.27 5.86 12.42
N ASP A 83 -4.28 4.58 12.08
CA ASP A 83 -3.15 3.68 12.25
C ASP A 83 -2.27 3.69 10.99
N ILE A 84 -2.89 3.70 9.81
CA ILE A 84 -2.23 3.78 8.50
C ILE A 84 -2.84 4.91 7.67
N PHE A 85 -2.01 5.81 7.14
CA PHE A 85 -2.41 6.82 6.16
C PHE A 85 -1.74 6.51 4.82
N VAL A 86 -2.53 6.29 3.77
CA VAL A 86 -2.03 6.08 2.40
C VAL A 86 -2.12 7.39 1.64
N TYR A 87 -0.97 7.92 1.24
CA TYR A 87 -0.89 9.03 0.30
C TYR A 87 -1.12 8.48 -1.12
N PHE A 88 -2.35 8.57 -1.59
CA PHE A 88 -2.78 7.97 -2.83
C PHE A 88 -2.69 8.95 -4.01
N SER A 89 -2.24 8.45 -5.16
CA SER A 89 -2.38 9.11 -6.45
C SER A 89 -2.30 8.08 -7.58
N HIS A 90 -2.63 8.49 -8.80
CA HIS A 90 -2.64 7.65 -9.99
C HIS A 90 -1.28 7.57 -10.72
N HIS A 91 -0.18 7.87 -10.02
CA HIS A 91 1.17 7.66 -10.53
C HIS A 91 1.64 6.24 -10.19
N ARG A 92 2.28 5.53 -11.14
CA ARG A 92 2.77 4.13 -10.98
C ARG A 92 3.42 3.92 -9.62
N VAL A 93 4.32 4.81 -9.21
CA VAL A 93 4.84 4.88 -7.86
C VAL A 93 4.62 6.27 -7.29
N THR A 94 3.77 6.35 -6.28
CA THR A 94 3.48 7.58 -5.55
C THR A 94 4.36 7.65 -4.30
N VAL A 95 5.07 8.78 -4.12
CA VAL A 95 5.91 9.05 -2.95
C VAL A 95 5.25 10.09 -2.05
N PRO A 96 4.97 9.78 -0.77
CA PRO A 96 4.47 10.77 0.19
C PRO A 96 5.46 11.93 0.38
N PRO A 97 5.00 13.20 0.37
CA PRO A 97 5.86 14.34 0.63
C PRO A 97 6.43 14.32 2.07
N PRO A 98 7.68 14.76 2.30
CA PRO A 98 8.31 14.71 3.62
C PRO A 98 7.54 15.45 4.73
N GLY A 99 6.83 16.53 4.39
CA GLY A 99 5.99 17.24 5.34
C GLY A 99 4.84 16.37 5.88
N TRP A 100 4.26 15.53 5.02
CA TRP A 100 3.20 14.59 5.37
C TRP A 100 3.73 13.41 6.17
N VAL A 101 4.86 12.83 5.76
CA VAL A 101 5.58 11.78 6.50
C VAL A 101 5.88 12.26 7.94
N ASN A 102 6.46 13.46 8.08
CA ASN A 102 6.77 13.99 9.40
C ASN A 102 5.54 14.25 10.25
N ALA A 103 4.43 14.68 9.64
CA ALA A 103 3.18 14.93 10.36
C ALA A 103 2.55 13.63 10.89
N SER A 104 2.55 12.56 10.10
CA SER A 104 2.04 11.25 10.53
C SER A 104 2.94 10.64 11.61
N HIS A 105 4.26 10.69 11.43
CA HIS A 105 5.22 10.10 12.38
C HIS A 105 5.19 10.78 13.75
N ARG A 106 4.95 12.10 13.79
CA ARG A 106 4.73 12.83 15.07
C ARG A 106 3.56 12.28 15.88
N GLN A 107 2.63 11.59 15.23
CA GLN A 107 1.39 11.09 15.83
C GLN A 107 1.35 9.56 15.93
N GLY A 108 2.47 8.91 15.59
CA GLY A 108 2.60 7.45 15.54
C GLY A 108 1.64 6.80 14.54
N THR A 109 1.43 7.45 13.39
CA THR A 109 0.67 6.92 12.25
C THR A 109 1.64 6.57 11.13
N LEU A 110 1.50 5.37 10.56
CA LEU A 110 2.28 4.95 9.40
C LEU A 110 1.87 5.74 8.16
N MET A 111 2.84 6.12 7.33
CA MET A 111 2.63 6.79 6.04
C MET A 111 3.03 5.85 4.91
N LEU A 112 2.07 5.49 4.07
CA LEU A 112 2.33 4.65 2.89
C LEU A 112 2.25 5.45 1.61
N GLY A 113 3.13 5.12 0.67
CA GLY A 113 2.96 5.48 -0.73
C GLY A 113 1.96 4.55 -1.42
N THR A 114 1.88 4.65 -2.74
CA THR A 114 1.06 3.75 -3.56
C THR A 114 1.89 3.19 -4.70
N LEU A 115 1.78 1.88 -4.93
CA LEU A 115 2.22 1.20 -6.13
C LEU A 115 0.96 0.76 -6.88
N ILE A 116 0.67 1.39 -8.02
CA ILE A 116 -0.58 1.19 -8.75
C ILE A 116 -0.35 0.60 -10.14
N PHE A 117 -1.20 -0.34 -10.54
CA PHE A 117 -1.27 -0.87 -11.89
C PHE A 117 -2.67 -0.82 -12.44
N GLU A 118 -2.97 0.23 -13.22
CA GLU A 118 -4.29 0.46 -13.81
C GLU A 118 -4.18 0.72 -15.32
N GLY A 119 -5.28 0.50 -16.05
CA GLY A 119 -5.32 0.66 -17.50
C GLY A 119 -4.36 -0.30 -18.22
N SER A 120 -3.59 0.21 -19.18
CA SER A 120 -2.64 -0.57 -20.00
C SER A 120 -1.30 -0.77 -19.30
N ALA A 121 -1.30 -1.47 -18.17
CA ALA A 121 -0.16 -1.66 -17.27
C ALA A 121 0.42 -3.10 -17.29
N GLU A 122 -0.05 -3.97 -18.17
CA GLU A 122 0.29 -5.40 -18.16
C GLU A 122 1.78 -5.68 -18.34
N ASP A 123 2.45 -4.93 -19.23
CA ASP A 123 3.88 -5.05 -19.50
C ASP A 123 4.72 -4.60 -18.30
N ASP A 124 4.30 -3.53 -17.61
CA ASP A 124 4.96 -3.07 -16.38
C ASP A 124 4.76 -4.07 -15.25
N CYS A 125 3.57 -4.66 -15.12
CA CYS A 125 3.29 -5.75 -14.18
C CYS A 125 4.22 -6.95 -14.41
N LEU A 126 4.42 -7.33 -15.67
CA LEU A 126 5.35 -8.42 -16.02
C LEU A 126 6.80 -8.01 -15.73
N ARG A 127 7.19 -6.78 -16.07
CA ARG A 127 8.54 -6.26 -15.78
C ARG A 127 8.82 -6.21 -14.28
N LEU A 128 7.83 -5.86 -13.46
CA LEU A 128 7.94 -5.81 -12.00
C LEU A 128 8.41 -7.16 -11.44
N VAL A 129 7.76 -8.26 -11.85
CA VAL A 129 8.08 -9.60 -11.36
C VAL A 129 9.32 -10.20 -12.02
N SER A 130 9.61 -9.84 -13.27
CA SER A 130 10.72 -10.42 -14.04
C SER A 130 12.04 -9.64 -13.92
N GLY A 131 11.99 -8.39 -13.48
CA GLY A 131 13.15 -7.51 -13.38
C GLY A 131 13.57 -6.86 -14.71
N PRO A 132 14.60 -6.00 -14.69
CA PRO A 132 14.99 -5.17 -15.83
C PRO A 132 15.62 -5.94 -17.00
N THR A 133 16.21 -7.10 -16.73
CA THR A 133 17.01 -7.89 -17.68
C THR A 133 16.36 -9.24 -18.02
N SER A 134 15.04 -9.36 -17.92
CA SER A 134 14.36 -10.64 -18.05
C SER A 134 14.80 -11.39 -19.31
N LEU A 135 15.39 -12.57 -19.11
CA LEU A 135 15.66 -13.53 -20.18
C LEU A 135 14.37 -14.33 -20.41
N PRO A 136 13.96 -14.59 -21.66
CA PRO A 136 12.83 -15.47 -21.94
C PRO A 136 13.07 -16.87 -21.34
N GLY A 137 12.11 -17.36 -20.54
CA GLY A 137 12.09 -18.75 -20.06
C GLY A 137 12.61 -19.01 -18.63
N THR A 138 13.05 -17.99 -17.88
CA THR A 138 13.41 -18.18 -16.47
C THR A 138 12.18 -18.10 -15.56
N GLN A 139 11.90 -19.15 -14.79
CA GLN A 139 10.83 -19.20 -13.78
C GLN A 139 11.18 -18.43 -12.49
N TYR A 140 12.10 -17.47 -12.56
CA TYR A 140 12.63 -16.75 -11.41
C TYR A 140 11.88 -15.43 -11.21
N VAL A 141 11.41 -15.19 -9.99
CA VAL A 141 10.83 -13.89 -9.58
C VAL A 141 11.97 -12.99 -9.12
N SER A 142 12.17 -11.88 -9.83
CA SER A 142 13.26 -10.95 -9.57
C SER A 142 12.99 -10.07 -8.35
N PRO A 143 13.93 -9.98 -7.39
CA PRO A 143 13.80 -9.09 -6.23
C PRO A 143 14.19 -7.65 -6.57
N HIS A 144 14.59 -7.35 -7.81
CA HIS A 144 15.18 -6.06 -8.18
C HIS A 144 14.27 -4.88 -7.79
N TYR A 145 13.04 -4.85 -8.30
CA TYR A 145 12.13 -3.74 -8.02
C TYR A 145 11.64 -3.72 -6.57
N ALA A 146 11.52 -4.88 -5.91
CA ALA A 146 11.22 -4.94 -4.48
C ALA A 146 12.30 -4.22 -3.64
N ARG A 147 13.58 -4.45 -3.95
CA ARG A 147 14.71 -3.75 -3.31
C ARG A 147 14.73 -2.27 -3.60
N VAL A 148 14.48 -1.89 -4.87
CA VAL A 148 14.47 -0.48 -5.28
C VAL A 148 13.35 0.28 -4.59
N LEU A 149 12.15 -0.30 -4.50
CA LEU A 149 11.02 0.29 -3.79
C LEU A 149 11.29 0.40 -2.28
N ALA A 150 11.86 -0.65 -1.65
CA ALA A 150 12.24 -0.58 -0.25
C ALA A 150 13.31 0.50 0.02
N GLN A 151 14.27 0.65 -0.88
CA GLN A 151 15.29 1.70 -0.80
C GLN A 151 14.69 3.09 -1.00
N LEU A 152 13.74 3.25 -1.92
CA LEU A 152 13.01 4.50 -2.14
C LEU A 152 12.23 4.90 -0.89
N ALA A 153 11.47 3.98 -0.31
CA ALA A 153 10.73 4.20 0.93
C ALA A 153 11.66 4.60 2.09
N TYR A 154 12.77 3.87 2.29
CA TYR A 154 13.78 4.23 3.28
C TYR A 154 14.40 5.62 3.06
N GLN A 155 14.78 5.91 1.83
CA GLN A 155 15.43 7.17 1.46
C GLN A 155 14.48 8.36 1.69
N ARG A 156 13.18 8.18 1.39
CA ARG A 156 12.12 9.18 1.52
C ARG A 156 11.47 9.21 2.91
N GLY A 157 11.71 8.19 3.72
CA GLY A 157 11.28 8.10 5.10
C GLY A 157 9.87 7.60 5.35
N PHE A 158 9.19 7.04 4.35
CA PHE A 158 7.83 6.49 4.51
C PHE A 158 7.87 4.97 4.68
N ASP A 159 6.76 4.38 5.12
CA ASP A 159 6.76 3.08 5.79
C ASP A 159 6.31 1.91 4.90
N GLY A 160 6.19 2.12 3.59
CA GLY A 160 5.79 1.09 2.64
C GLY A 160 4.69 1.54 1.68
N TYR A 161 3.87 0.60 1.22
CA TYR A 161 3.01 0.81 0.05
C TYR A 161 1.64 0.17 0.20
N LEU A 162 0.61 0.89 -0.27
CA LEU A 162 -0.60 0.25 -0.80
C LEU A 162 -0.29 -0.32 -2.19
N LEU A 163 -0.65 -1.58 -2.40
CA LEU A 163 -0.54 -2.31 -3.66
C LEU A 163 -1.90 -2.35 -4.34
N ASN A 164 -2.08 -1.54 -5.39
CA ASN A 164 -3.34 -1.44 -6.12
C ASN A 164 -3.20 -1.98 -7.55
N PHE A 165 -3.42 -3.27 -7.75
CA PHE A 165 -3.20 -3.96 -9.03
C PHE A 165 -4.52 -4.05 -9.83
N GLU A 166 -5.01 -2.93 -10.34
CA GLU A 166 -6.21 -2.81 -11.18
C GLU A 166 -5.99 -3.05 -12.68
N CYS A 167 -5.20 -4.05 -13.04
CA CYS A 167 -5.04 -4.49 -14.43
C CYS A 167 -5.05 -6.02 -14.50
N ARG A 168 -5.50 -6.58 -15.62
CA ARG A 168 -5.45 -8.03 -15.83
C ARG A 168 -4.00 -8.51 -15.85
N LEU A 169 -3.75 -9.74 -15.43
CA LEU A 169 -2.49 -10.45 -15.61
C LEU A 169 -2.62 -11.41 -16.81
N PRO A 170 -2.10 -11.08 -18.01
CA PRO A 170 -2.28 -11.92 -19.21
C PRO A 170 -1.68 -13.32 -19.06
N GLY A 171 -0.65 -13.49 -18.23
CA GLY A 171 -0.05 -14.78 -17.92
C GLY A 171 -0.88 -15.65 -16.95
N GLY A 172 -2.07 -15.20 -16.55
CA GLY A 172 -3.03 -15.93 -15.75
C GLY A 172 -2.47 -16.44 -14.43
N LEU A 173 -2.79 -17.69 -14.08
CA LEU A 173 -2.36 -18.34 -12.83
C LEU A 173 -0.83 -18.30 -12.62
N SER A 174 -0.04 -18.46 -13.68
CA SER A 174 1.43 -18.44 -13.56
C SER A 174 1.94 -17.06 -13.17
N GLN A 175 1.40 -16.00 -13.78
CA GLN A 175 1.77 -14.62 -13.43
C GLN A 175 1.21 -14.21 -12.06
N SER A 176 0.00 -14.65 -11.71
CA SER A 176 -0.58 -14.46 -10.38
C SER A 176 0.33 -15.05 -9.29
N ARG A 177 0.83 -16.28 -9.45
CA ARG A 177 1.78 -16.89 -8.51
C ARG A 177 3.12 -16.14 -8.43
N ALA A 178 3.62 -15.67 -9.57
CA ALA A 178 4.83 -14.84 -9.59
C ALA A 178 4.63 -13.53 -8.83
N LEU A 179 3.46 -12.89 -8.99
CA LEU A 179 3.09 -11.68 -8.25
C LEU A 179 2.95 -11.95 -6.75
N THR A 180 2.25 -13.00 -6.34
CA THR A 180 2.18 -13.45 -4.92
C THR A 180 3.58 -13.62 -4.31
N THR A 181 4.49 -14.27 -5.03
CA THR A 181 5.89 -14.43 -4.59
C THR A 181 6.60 -13.08 -4.50
N TRP A 182 6.37 -12.20 -5.48
CA TRP A 182 6.98 -10.87 -5.50
C TRP A 182 6.49 -10.00 -4.34
N VAL A 183 5.20 -10.08 -3.96
CA VAL A 183 4.65 -9.39 -2.79
C VAL A 183 5.36 -9.83 -1.51
N ALA A 184 5.62 -11.13 -1.33
CA ALA A 184 6.38 -11.64 -0.18
C ALA A 184 7.82 -11.09 -0.16
N ILE A 185 8.46 -10.99 -1.33
CA ILE A 185 9.79 -10.41 -1.46
C ILE A 185 9.75 -8.91 -1.11
N LEU A 186 8.75 -8.16 -1.56
CA LEU A 186 8.59 -6.75 -1.23
C LEU A 186 8.41 -6.55 0.28
N ASP A 187 7.50 -7.28 0.93
CA ASP A 187 7.28 -7.21 2.37
C ASP A 187 8.57 -7.48 3.15
N HIS A 188 9.32 -8.52 2.76
CA HIS A 188 10.61 -8.84 3.35
C HIS A 188 11.64 -7.71 3.16
N GLU A 189 11.79 -7.18 1.94
CA GLU A 189 12.77 -6.12 1.65
C GLU A 189 12.41 -4.79 2.35
N LEU A 190 11.11 -4.47 2.48
CA LEU A 190 10.62 -3.34 3.26
C LEU A 190 11.01 -3.48 4.74
N LYS A 191 10.66 -4.60 5.37
CA LYS A 191 10.97 -4.86 6.79
C LYS A 191 12.47 -4.86 7.06
N ARG A 192 13.26 -5.47 6.16
CA ARG A 192 14.72 -5.51 6.24
C ARG A 192 15.35 -4.11 6.12
N THR A 193 14.78 -3.22 5.32
CA THR A 193 15.41 -1.93 4.98
C THR A 193 14.92 -0.79 5.89
N ILE A 194 13.64 -0.80 6.26
CA ILE A 194 12.97 0.27 7.02
C ILE A 194 12.80 -0.13 8.49
N GLY A 195 12.39 -1.38 8.73
CA GLY A 195 12.16 -1.98 10.05
C GLY A 195 10.87 -2.80 10.08
N GLU A 196 10.67 -3.60 11.13
CA GLU A 196 9.52 -4.52 11.29
C GLU A 196 8.14 -3.85 11.23
N HIS A 197 8.06 -2.52 11.38
CA HIS A 197 6.82 -1.75 11.28
C HIS A 197 6.40 -1.44 9.85
N ALA A 198 7.24 -1.73 8.85
CA ALA A 198 6.93 -1.45 7.46
C ALA A 198 5.74 -2.29 6.99
N GLU A 199 4.86 -1.68 6.20
CA GLU A 199 3.60 -2.27 5.77
C GLU A 199 3.51 -2.35 4.24
N CYS A 200 3.09 -3.53 3.77
CA CYS A 200 2.67 -3.81 2.41
C CYS A 200 1.17 -4.15 2.45
N VAL A 201 0.31 -3.23 2.02
CA VAL A 201 -1.15 -3.43 2.07
C VAL A 201 -1.64 -3.89 0.69
N TRP A 202 -2.25 -5.06 0.60
CA TRP A 202 -2.84 -5.54 -0.65
C TRP A 202 -4.27 -5.04 -0.83
N TYR A 203 -4.58 -4.41 -1.97
CA TYR A 203 -5.95 -4.07 -2.34
C TYR A 203 -6.64 -5.22 -3.10
N ASP A 204 -7.87 -5.52 -2.73
CA ASP A 204 -8.74 -6.53 -3.34
C ASP A 204 -9.01 -6.27 -4.82
N SER A 205 -8.13 -6.73 -5.70
CA SER A 205 -8.10 -6.36 -7.12
C SER A 205 -8.06 -7.58 -8.04
N VAL A 206 -6.86 -8.02 -8.46
CA VAL A 206 -6.70 -9.26 -9.23
C VAL A 206 -6.91 -10.50 -8.37
N ILE A 207 -7.51 -11.53 -8.95
CA ILE A 207 -7.71 -12.83 -8.29
C ILE A 207 -6.72 -13.89 -8.79
N ILE A 208 -6.79 -15.08 -8.22
CA ILE A 208 -5.87 -16.22 -8.42
C ILE A 208 -5.68 -16.63 -9.89
N ASP A 209 -6.66 -16.40 -10.76
CA ASP A 209 -6.56 -16.72 -12.19
C ASP A 209 -5.97 -15.57 -13.03
N GLY A 210 -5.60 -14.45 -12.40
CA GLY A 210 -5.08 -13.24 -13.03
C GLY A 210 -6.13 -12.29 -13.57
N SER A 211 -7.43 -12.57 -13.41
CA SER A 211 -8.49 -11.62 -13.78
C SER A 211 -8.62 -10.49 -12.74
N LEU A 212 -8.87 -9.27 -13.21
CA LEU A 212 -9.23 -8.14 -12.36
C LEU A 212 -10.69 -8.26 -11.93
N ARG A 213 -10.92 -8.63 -10.66
CA ARG A 213 -12.25 -8.86 -10.11
C ARG A 213 -12.25 -8.63 -8.60
N TRP A 214 -12.67 -7.44 -8.17
CA TRP A 214 -12.89 -7.14 -6.75
C TRP A 214 -13.91 -8.10 -6.14
N GLN A 215 -13.57 -8.69 -4.99
CA GLN A 215 -14.43 -9.64 -4.30
C GLN A 215 -15.27 -9.00 -3.20
N ASN A 216 -14.93 -7.78 -2.80
CA ASN A 216 -15.47 -7.02 -1.68
C ASN A 216 -15.33 -7.75 -0.33
N ARG A 217 -14.49 -8.79 -0.25
CA ARG A 217 -14.24 -9.62 0.93
C ARG A 217 -13.00 -10.49 0.73
N LEU A 218 -12.41 -10.97 1.81
CA LEU A 218 -11.42 -12.06 1.71
C LEU A 218 -12.14 -13.38 1.41
N ASN A 219 -11.68 -14.11 0.40
CA ASN A 219 -12.13 -15.46 0.06
C ASN A 219 -11.04 -16.24 -0.70
N SER A 220 -11.32 -17.47 -1.12
CA SER A 220 -10.33 -18.33 -1.77
C SER A 220 -9.78 -17.80 -3.10
N LEU A 221 -10.45 -16.84 -3.75
CA LEU A 221 -10.03 -16.25 -5.02
C LEU A 221 -8.95 -15.19 -4.85
N ASN A 222 -8.93 -14.46 -3.73
CA ASN A 222 -7.93 -13.42 -3.44
C ASN A 222 -7.02 -13.76 -2.25
N LEU A 223 -7.29 -14.85 -1.51
CA LEU A 223 -6.46 -15.34 -0.42
C LEU A 223 -4.96 -15.40 -0.76
N PRO A 224 -4.52 -15.85 -1.96
CA PRO A 224 -3.08 -15.96 -2.24
C PRO A 224 -2.27 -14.66 -2.07
N TYR A 225 -2.91 -13.50 -2.05
CA TYR A 225 -2.24 -12.21 -1.87
C TYR A 225 -2.24 -11.71 -0.42
N PHE A 226 -3.03 -12.31 0.48
CA PHE A 226 -3.11 -11.86 1.87
C PHE A 226 -1.96 -12.35 2.76
N PRO A 227 -1.62 -13.65 2.86
CA PRO A 227 -0.46 -14.10 3.65
C PRO A 227 0.86 -13.39 3.31
N PRO A 228 1.24 -13.18 2.02
CA PRO A 228 2.51 -12.53 1.70
C PRO A 228 2.52 -11.01 1.90
N SER A 229 1.36 -10.36 2.04
CA SER A 229 1.26 -8.92 2.33
C SER A 229 1.17 -8.71 3.85
N SER A 230 1.35 -7.50 4.35
CA SER A 230 1.19 -7.21 5.77
C SER A 230 -0.31 -7.19 6.15
N SER A 231 -1.14 -6.58 5.31
CA SER A 231 -2.57 -6.38 5.53
C SER A 231 -3.39 -6.49 4.23
N PHE A 232 -4.67 -6.81 4.33
CA PHE A 232 -5.62 -6.86 3.20
C PHE A 232 -6.63 -5.72 3.29
N PHE A 233 -6.88 -5.03 2.18
CA PHE A 233 -7.85 -3.95 2.07
C PHE A 233 -8.92 -4.31 1.04
N THR A 234 -10.16 -4.51 1.49
CA THR A 234 -11.27 -4.87 0.59
C THR A 234 -11.65 -3.70 -0.32
N ASN A 235 -12.21 -4.02 -1.48
CA ASN A 235 -13.00 -3.05 -2.23
C ASN A 235 -14.22 -2.61 -1.40
N TYR A 236 -14.84 -1.49 -1.78
CA TYR A 236 -15.84 -0.78 -0.99
C TYR A 236 -17.29 -1.17 -1.27
N SER A 237 -17.58 -1.94 -2.33
CA SER A 237 -18.93 -2.33 -2.72
C SER A 237 -19.43 -3.62 -2.03
N TRP A 238 -19.19 -3.78 -0.73
CA TRP A 238 -19.60 -4.99 0.00
C TRP A 238 -21.06 -4.93 0.51
N PRO A 239 -21.82 -6.03 0.38
CA PRO A 239 -23.07 -6.23 1.11
C PRO A 239 -22.85 -6.40 2.62
N THR A 240 -23.88 -6.10 3.43
CA THR A 240 -23.80 -6.15 4.90
C THR A 240 -23.38 -7.50 5.50
N SER A 241 -23.55 -8.61 4.77
CA SER A 241 -23.13 -9.94 5.20
C SER A 241 -21.63 -10.23 4.99
N TYR A 242 -20.93 -9.48 4.13
CA TYR A 242 -19.57 -9.80 3.71
C TYR A 242 -18.50 -9.63 4.80
N PRO A 243 -18.61 -8.66 5.73
CA PRO A 243 -17.74 -8.62 6.90
C PRO A 243 -17.79 -9.90 7.72
N LEU A 244 -18.99 -10.41 8.02
CA LEU A 244 -19.13 -11.66 8.77
C LEU A 244 -18.59 -12.86 7.99
N LEU A 245 -18.88 -12.94 6.69
CA LEU A 245 -18.37 -14.02 5.83
C LEU A 245 -16.85 -14.01 5.73
N THR A 246 -16.22 -12.83 5.73
CA THR A 246 -14.76 -12.68 5.78
C THR A 246 -14.19 -13.21 7.07
N VAL A 247 -14.78 -12.82 8.21
CA VAL A 247 -14.35 -13.31 9.52
C VAL A 247 -14.49 -14.82 9.61
N GLN A 248 -15.62 -15.38 9.19
CA GLN A 248 -15.84 -16.82 9.16
C GLN A 248 -14.84 -17.55 8.27
N TYR A 249 -14.56 -17.00 7.08
CA TYR A 249 -13.58 -17.56 6.16
C TYR A 249 -12.18 -17.52 6.77
N PHE A 250 -11.74 -16.37 7.29
CA PHE A 250 -10.43 -16.21 7.93
C PHE A 250 -10.25 -17.17 9.11
N LEU A 251 -11.24 -17.28 9.99
CA LEU A 251 -11.21 -18.20 11.14
C LEU A 251 -11.29 -19.68 10.74
N SER A 252 -11.65 -19.99 9.49
CA SER A 252 -11.63 -21.36 8.96
C SER A 252 -10.30 -21.77 8.33
N LEU A 253 -9.37 -20.82 8.14
CA LEU A 253 -8.03 -21.09 7.65
C LEU A 253 -7.21 -21.80 8.74
N ASP A 254 -6.26 -22.64 8.32
CA ASP A 254 -5.37 -23.32 9.25
C ASP A 254 -4.38 -22.31 9.86
N PRO A 255 -4.40 -22.07 11.19
CA PRO A 255 -3.51 -21.11 11.84
C PRO A 255 -2.03 -21.49 11.75
N ASP A 256 -1.71 -22.76 11.45
CA ASP A 256 -0.32 -23.22 11.28
C ASP A 256 0.31 -22.77 9.95
N GLU A 257 -0.48 -22.25 8.99
CA GLU A 257 0.05 -21.74 7.70
C GLU A 257 0.64 -20.33 7.79
N ASP A 258 0.17 -19.47 8.70
CA ASP A 258 0.74 -18.14 8.98
C ASP A 258 0.31 -17.61 10.37
N PRO A 259 1.08 -17.90 11.44
CA PRO A 259 0.70 -17.58 12.82
C PRO A 259 0.72 -16.07 13.12
N ALA A 260 1.16 -15.22 12.19
CA ALA A 260 1.30 -13.79 12.40
C ALA A 260 0.07 -12.96 12.00
N LYS A 261 -0.94 -13.56 11.34
CA LYS A 261 -2.14 -12.84 10.88
C LYS A 261 -3.26 -12.79 11.91
N GLY A 262 -3.92 -11.64 12.00
CA GLY A 262 -5.12 -11.45 12.80
C GLY A 262 -6.24 -10.71 12.07
N LEU A 263 -7.42 -10.68 12.69
CA LEU A 263 -8.57 -9.93 12.19
C LEU A 263 -8.28 -8.42 12.04
N ASN A 264 -7.32 -7.88 12.78
CA ASN A 264 -6.89 -6.49 12.69
C ASN A 264 -6.04 -6.18 11.45
N ASP A 265 -5.73 -7.19 10.62
CA ASP A 265 -5.00 -7.01 9.37
C ASP A 265 -5.95 -7.04 8.16
N LEU A 266 -7.27 -7.08 8.41
CA LEU A 266 -8.33 -7.02 7.42
C LEU A 266 -9.04 -5.66 7.52
N TYR A 267 -8.84 -4.80 6.52
CA TYR A 267 -9.45 -3.49 6.41
C TYR A 267 -10.63 -3.53 5.43
N PHE A 268 -11.79 -3.05 5.84
CA PHE A 268 -12.97 -2.95 4.99
C PHE A 268 -13.07 -1.57 4.35
N GLY A 269 -13.02 -1.51 3.02
CA GLY A 269 -13.15 -0.29 2.24
C GLY A 269 -14.51 0.38 2.46
N VAL A 270 -14.51 1.68 2.70
CA VAL A 270 -15.72 2.51 2.68
C VAL A 270 -15.41 3.67 1.76
N ASP A 271 -16.15 3.77 0.65
CA ASP A 271 -16.02 4.93 -0.23
C ASP A 271 -16.74 6.12 0.39
N VAL A 272 -16.00 7.21 0.53
CA VAL A 272 -16.45 8.49 1.10
C VAL A 272 -16.52 9.59 0.04
N TRP A 273 -16.16 9.30 -1.21
CA TRP A 273 -16.27 10.19 -2.37
C TRP A 273 -17.60 10.04 -3.08
N GLU A 274 -18.02 8.81 -3.37
CA GLU A 274 -19.31 8.52 -4.00
C GLU A 274 -20.36 8.13 -2.95
N GLU A 275 -21.59 8.66 -3.06
CA GLU A 275 -22.74 8.29 -2.19
C GLU A 275 -23.18 6.81 -2.34
N GLY A 276 -22.41 5.96 -3.02
CA GLY A 276 -22.76 4.60 -3.42
C GLY A 276 -22.33 3.48 -2.46
N SER A 277 -21.56 3.76 -1.42
CA SER A 277 -21.25 2.73 -0.40
C SER A 277 -22.40 2.56 0.59
N HIS A 278 -22.69 1.31 1.00
CA HIS A 278 -23.53 1.08 2.16
C HIS A 278 -22.89 1.74 3.39
N GLY A 279 -23.48 2.85 3.83
CA GLY A 279 -22.87 3.75 4.81
C GLY A 279 -22.68 5.19 4.33
N ALA A 280 -23.24 5.58 3.17
CA ALA A 280 -23.31 6.94 2.62
C ALA A 280 -23.61 8.02 3.69
N GLY A 281 -22.58 8.49 4.38
CA GLY A 281 -22.67 9.49 5.45
C GLY A 281 -23.34 9.05 6.76
N ALA A 282 -23.89 7.85 6.85
CA ALA A 282 -24.45 7.31 8.08
C ALA A 282 -23.79 5.97 8.37
N LEU A 283 -22.94 5.93 9.40
CA LEU A 283 -22.59 4.69 10.09
C LEU A 283 -23.89 3.91 10.28
N GLY A 284 -24.04 2.79 9.56
CA GLY A 284 -25.25 1.98 9.53
C GLY A 284 -25.46 1.22 10.84
N VAL A 285 -25.59 1.94 11.94
CA VAL A 285 -26.02 1.43 13.24
C VAL A 285 -27.53 1.53 13.26
N ARG A 286 -28.19 0.49 12.75
CA ARG A 286 -29.58 0.17 13.12
C ARG A 286 -29.64 -1.29 13.52
#